data_AF-A0A0P7YM50-F1
#
_entry.id   AF-A0A0P7YM50-F1
#
_cell.length_a   1.000
_cell.length_b   1.000
_cell.length_c   1.000
_cell.angle_alpha   90.00
_cell.angle_beta   90.00
_cell.angle_gamma   90.00
#
_symmetry.space_group_name_H-M   'P 1'
#
loop_
_entity.id
_entity.type
_entity.pdbx_description
1 polymer ?
#
loop_
_entity_poly.entity_id
_entity_poly.type
_entity_poly.pdbx_seq_one_letter_code
_entity_poly.pdbx_strand_id
1 'polypeptide(L)' 'MDTDKQAKIKAYAREIAALLYEESDPEQLNTLAGIERVVRSHILEQVSPEIGLFLSKQQAAPNPDGNEPSPASSAHCP' A
#
# COMPACT_ATOMS: atom_id res chain seq x y z
N MET A 1 -18.56 -8.30 -5.15
CA MET A 1 -18.08 -7.05 -4.53
C MET A 1 -19.29 -6.19 -4.28
N ASP A 2 -19.43 -5.67 -3.05
CA ASP A 2 -20.45 -4.68 -2.71
C ASP A 2 -20.26 -3.45 -3.62
N THR A 3 -21.32 -3.04 -4.34
CA THR A 3 -21.25 -1.96 -5.33
C THR A 3 -20.76 -0.65 -4.72
N ASP A 4 -21.06 -0.42 -3.44
CA ASP A 4 -20.63 0.80 -2.73
C ASP A 4 -19.12 0.78 -2.44
N LYS A 5 -18.56 -0.39 -2.16
CA LYS A 5 -17.11 -0.54 -1.98
C LYS A 5 -16.37 -0.30 -3.29
N GLN A 6 -16.91 -0.80 -4.41
CA GLN A 6 -16.31 -0.56 -5.72
C GLN A 6 -16.35 0.92 -6.12
N ALA A 7 -17.46 1.62 -5.85
CA ALA A 7 -17.57 3.06 -6.10
C ALA A 7 -16.56 3.86 -5.28
N LYS A 8 -16.38 3.53 -3.99
CA LYS A 8 -15.39 4.17 -3.11
C LYS A 8 -13.96 3.95 -3.60
N ILE A 9 -13.60 2.70 -3.92
CA ILE A 9 -12.27 2.39 -4.48
C ILE A 9 -12.01 3.21 -5.74
N LYS A 10 -13.00 3.32 -6.63
CA LYS A 10 -12.88 4.10 -7.86
C LYS A 10 -12.72 5.60 -7.59
N ALA A 11 -13.43 6.15 -6.61
CA ALA A 11 -13.28 7.54 -6.21
C ALA A 11 -11.85 7.81 -5.70
N TYR A 12 -11.37 7.00 -4.75
CA TYR A 12 -10.00 7.15 -4.22
C TYR A 12 -8.93 6.98 -5.30
N ALA A 13 -9.10 6.02 -6.20
CA ALA A 13 -8.16 5.82 -7.30
C ALA A 13 -8.08 7.05 -8.24
N ARG A 14 -9.19 7.76 -8.45
CA ARG A 14 -9.21 8.98 -9.29
C ARG A 14 -8.54 10.16 -8.60
N GLU A 15 -8.78 10.34 -7.30
CA GLU A 15 -8.12 11.38 -6.52
C GLU A 15 -6.61 11.16 -6.47
N ILE A 16 -6.17 9.91 -6.24
CA ILE A 16 -4.76 9.52 -6.33
C ILE A 16 -4.22 9.81 -7.73
N ALA A 17 -4.92 9.40 -8.78
CA ALA A 17 -4.46 9.65 -10.15
C ALA A 17 -4.29 11.15 -10.48
N ALA A 18 -5.15 12.03 -9.96
CA ALA A 18 -5.01 13.48 -10.14
C ALA A 18 -3.73 14.01 -9.47
N LEU A 19 -3.48 13.64 -8.21
CA LEU A 19 -2.28 14.03 -7.49
C LEU A 19 -1.01 13.54 -8.18
N LEU A 20 -0.98 12.26 -8.55
CA LEU A 20 0.20 11.67 -9.20
C LEU A 20 0.47 12.30 -10.57
N TYR A 21 -0.58 12.71 -11.31
CA TYR A 21 -0.42 13.42 -12.58
C TYR A 21 0.23 14.79 -12.39
N GLU A 22 -0.16 15.54 -11.34
CA GLU A 22 0.45 16.84 -11.01
C GLU A 22 1.94 16.74 -10.66
N GLU A 23 2.36 15.63 -10.05
CA GLU A 23 3.77 15.36 -9.71
C GLU A 23 4.58 14.76 -10.87
N SER A 24 3.93 14.41 -11.98
CA SER A 24 4.57 13.72 -13.10
C SER A 24 5.16 14.69 -14.12
N ASP A 25 6.34 14.35 -14.65
CA ASP A 25 6.91 15.03 -15.81
C ASP A 25 6.05 14.76 -17.06
N PRO A 26 5.48 15.80 -17.71
CA PRO A 26 4.65 15.64 -18.90
C PRO A 26 5.36 14.90 -20.04
N GLU A 27 6.68 15.01 -20.16
CA GLU A 27 7.43 14.32 -21.21
C GLU A 27 7.35 12.79 -21.08
N GLN A 28 7.30 12.30 -19.83
CA GLN A 28 7.21 10.87 -19.53
C GLN A 28 5.81 10.30 -19.81
N LEU A 29 4.80 11.15 -19.92
CA LEU A 29 3.42 10.73 -20.20
C LEU A 29 3.10 10.58 -21.69
N ASN A 30 4.06 10.86 -22.58
CA ASN A 30 3.87 10.78 -24.03
C ASN A 30 3.94 9.35 -24.60
N THR A 31 4.40 8.37 -23.81
CA THR A 31 4.54 6.98 -24.25
C THR A 31 3.98 6.04 -23.21
N LEU A 32 3.45 4.88 -23.64
CA LEU A 32 2.96 3.86 -22.72
C LEU A 32 4.03 3.38 -21.74
N ALA A 33 5.28 3.24 -22.19
CA ALA A 33 6.40 2.84 -21.34
C ALA A 33 6.74 3.89 -20.29
N GLY A 34 6.66 5.18 -20.64
CA GLY A 34 6.87 6.27 -19.70
C GLY A 34 5.72 6.36 -18.69
N ILE A 35 4.46 6.27 -19.15
CA ILE A 35 3.28 6.21 -18.27
C ILE A 35 3.40 5.05 -17.28
N GLU A 36 3.75 3.84 -17.75
CA GLU A 36 3.89 2.67 -16.91
C GLU A 36 4.96 2.86 -15.83
N ARG A 37 6.12 3.42 -16.21
CA ARG A 37 7.21 3.71 -15.27
C ARG A 37 6.79 4.72 -14.20
N VAL A 38 6.14 5.81 -14.61
CA VAL A 38 5.66 6.86 -13.71
C VAL A 38 4.62 6.30 -12.74
N VAL A 39 3.59 5.63 -13.26
CA VAL A 39 2.54 5.02 -12.44
C VAL A 39 3.13 4.00 -11.45
N ARG A 40 4.03 3.12 -11.92
CA ARG A 40 4.68 2.14 -11.05
C ARG A 40 5.48 2.81 -9.92
N SER A 41 6.25 3.83 -10.24
CA SER A 41 7.10 4.54 -9.25
C SER A 41 6.23 5.17 -8.17
N HIS A 42 5.20 5.92 -8.57
CA HIS A 42 4.25 6.53 -7.64
C HIS A 42 3.52 5.53 -6.75
N ILE A 43 3.08 4.39 -7.31
CA ILE A 43 2.45 3.33 -6.51
C ILE A 43 3.45 2.75 -5.50
N LEU A 44 4.70 2.50 -5.88
CA LEU A 44 5.70 1.93 -4.97
C LEU A 44 6.12 2.90 -3.86
N GLU A 45 6.28 4.17 -4.20
CA GLU A 45 6.83 5.18 -3.29
C GLU A 45 5.77 5.81 -2.39
N GLN A 46 4.54 6.02 -2.88
CA GLN A 46 3.54 6.76 -2.13
C GLN A 46 2.34 5.93 -1.67
N VAL A 47 1.88 4.97 -2.48
CA VAL A 47 0.65 4.21 -2.17
C VAL A 47 0.94 2.92 -1.41
N SER A 48 1.95 2.18 -1.83
CA SER A 48 2.30 0.88 -1.25
C SER A 48 2.69 0.95 0.24
N PRO A 49 3.42 1.98 0.72
CA PRO A 49 3.74 2.11 2.13
C PRO A 49 2.50 2.23 3.02
N GLU A 50 1.49 3.00 2.59
CA GLU A 50 0.25 3.18 3.35
C GLU A 50 -0.54 1.87 3.47
N ILE A 51 -0.59 1.09 2.38
CA ILE A 51 -1.18 -0.25 2.37
C ILE A 51 -0.39 -1.18 3.30
N GLY A 52 0.95 -1.18 3.19
CA GLY A 52 1.82 -2.00 4.03
C GLY A 52 1.67 -1.68 5.52
N LEU A 53 1.63 -0.40 5.88
CA LEU A 53 1.42 0.06 7.25
C LEU A 53 0.05 -0.35 7.79
N PHE A 54 -1.00 -0.22 6.99
CA PHE A 54 -2.35 -0.69 7.35
C PHE A 54 -2.35 -2.20 7.64
N LEU A 55 -1.75 -3.00 6.76
CA LEU A 55 -1.68 -4.45 6.92
C LEU A 55 -0.83 -4.87 8.12
N SER A 56 0.29 -4.18 8.37
CA SER A 56 1.14 -4.44 9.53
C SER A 56 0.42 -4.16 10.86
N LYS A 57 -0.36 -3.07 10.93
CA LYS A 57 -1.20 -2.78 12.11
C LYS A 57 -2.26 -3.85 12.36
N GLN A 58 -2.85 -4.39 11.29
CA GLN A 58 -3.81 -5.48 11.39
C GLN A 58 -3.17 -6.78 11.91
N GLN A 59 -1.91 -7.06 11.56
CA GLN A 59 -1.17 -8.20 12.11
C GLN A 59 -0.77 -8.02 13.57
N ALA A 60 -0.50 -6.78 13.99
CA ALA A 60 -0.14 -6.45 15.37
C ALA A 60 -1.35 -6.33 16.32
N ALA A 61 -2.59 -6.32 15.80
CA ALA A 61 -3.78 -6.36 16.62
C ALA A 61 -3.82 -7.70 17.39
N PRO A 62 -3.96 -7.70 18.72
CA PRO A 62 -4.08 -8.93 19.49
C PRO A 62 -5.25 -9.74 18.94
N ASN A 63 -5.01 -11.00 18.59
CA ASN A 63 -6.11 -11.94 18.41
C ASN A 63 -6.91 -11.96 19.73
N PRO A 64 -8.22 -11.65 19.73
CA PRO A 64 -9.04 -11.75 20.94
C PRO A 64 -9.14 -13.19 21.46
N ASP A 65 -8.73 -14.17 20.65
CA ASP A 65 -8.56 -15.57 21.01
C ASP A 65 -7.11 -16.00 20.71
N GLY A 66 -6.25 -16.04 21.73
CA GLY A 66 -4.88 -16.51 21.56
C GLY A 66 -3.92 -16.02 22.63
N ASN A 67 -4.27 -16.24 23.89
CA ASN A 67 -3.34 -16.07 24.99
C ASN A 67 -2.28 -17.18 24.89
N GLU A 68 -1.07 -16.86 24.41
CA GLU A 68 0.21 -17.18 25.05
C GLU A 68 1.39 -16.64 24.21
N PRO A 69 2.28 -15.79 24.78
CA PRO A 69 3.56 -15.49 24.14
C PRO A 69 4.42 -16.75 24.16
N SER A 70 4.82 -17.24 22.98
CA SER A 70 5.78 -18.34 22.87
C SER A 70 7.14 -17.93 23.44
N PRO A 71 7.68 -18.64 24.46
CA PRO A 71 9.02 -18.39 24.97
C PRO A 71 10.02 -19.13 24.09
N ALA A 72 10.41 -18.52 22.97
CA ALA A 72 11.49 -19.05 22.16
C ALA A 72 12.39 -17.92 21.64
N SER A 73 13.08 -17.25 22.56
CA SER A 73 14.46 -16.82 22.31
C SER A 73 15.18 -16.61 23.64
N SER A 74 15.56 -17.72 24.26
CA SER A 74 16.54 -17.77 25.35
C SER A 74 17.47 -18.95 25.07
N ALA A 75 18.33 -18.78 24.08
CA ALA A 75 19.56 -19.53 23.94
C ALA A 75 20.62 -18.48 23.56
N HIS A 76 21.28 -17.85 24.52
CA HIS A 76 22.52 -18.34 25.12
C HIS A 76 23.41 -19.01 24.08
N CYS A 77 24.24 -18.22 23.39
CA CYS A 77 25.46 -18.72 22.76
C CYS A 77 26.62 -18.49 23.74
N PRO A 78 27.38 -19.55 24.10
CA PRO A 78 28.69 -19.40 24.75
C PRO A 78 29.75 -18.85 23.80
#